data_AF-A0A6P2D2B7-F1
#
_entry.id   AF-A0A6P2D2B7-F1
#
_cell.length_a   1.000
_cell.length_b   1.000
_cell.length_c   1.000
_cell.angle_alpha   90.00
_cell.angle_beta   90.00
_cell.angle_gamma   90.00
#
_symmetry.space_group_name_H-M   'P 1'
#
loop_
_entity.id
_entity.type
_entity.pdbx_description
1 polymer ?
#
loop_
_entity_poly.entity_id
_entity_poly.type
_entity_poly.pdbx_seq_one_letter_code
_entity_poly.pdbx_strand_id
1 'polypeptide(L)'
;MQRRGPLVLGVLIVILVSAWLLGRSGWFDSKVAEPRPVPSGDQEIAWLHIPTSTDTWENFVWGMKRAEMSTAPSGLRVDDSRAFPTRTTAVPEVVLSRDGFAGKIRVRWYKVTNYAPTTAWIKALAARTPVPLAVVGGWSSDRARELAEAMAGVEWPGQKPLLLLSTATADFVYPDKEGENYQADYQPPKLIELYDRSFRFCFTNKQMAAAVTDFVFSDATLRPGPAVWPGLRAVPGASGGGWAMLPWLAELAGEAQRVQAFAVSWKDDPYSLDLALQFRESIAEQGTMPGRPRLGVESNLVPFSAGRFARPNPYEAQIVDHMLAHPHFPKRGERTILVIPTVTAPARRVLGALAQGNPGAARRLVAVTGDGIPVNALFRDGEFAWPVRSVPIPLVLFTHTNPFDWDEPNDPPPPPGYELAPPTKPGEVKNSTEDIQLFSDLVRTVARSSYPDGSGHVIDGPDALAAGFRALTPTFFDPSGNRLSGSGEHVVVLRPTARVEGVVAYPDAELEVWTRKPGIDWVRIRSRPVIQTVRPTDAGPGD
;
A
#
# COMPACT_ATOMS: atom_id res chain seq x y z
N MET A 1 -23.66 -67.45 32.54
CA MET A 1 -22.49 -66.65 32.10
C MET A 1 -22.01 -67.18 30.75
N GLN A 2 -22.64 -66.76 29.65
CA GLN A 2 -22.32 -67.27 28.31
C GLN A 2 -22.35 -66.11 27.30
N ARG A 3 -21.34 -66.10 26.42
CA ARG A 3 -21.28 -65.40 25.11
C ARG A 3 -21.23 -63.86 25.11
N ARG A 4 -20.21 -63.25 25.71
CA ARG A 4 -19.76 -61.87 25.36
C ARG A 4 -18.43 -61.81 24.60
N GLY A 5 -17.62 -62.87 24.64
CA GLY A 5 -16.32 -62.95 23.96
C GLY A 5 -16.33 -62.70 22.45
N PRO A 6 -17.20 -63.34 21.63
CA PRO A 6 -17.14 -63.18 20.18
C PRO A 6 -17.63 -61.81 19.70
N LEU A 7 -18.50 -61.15 20.47
CA LEU A 7 -19.06 -59.83 20.13
C LEU A 7 -18.04 -58.72 20.42
N VAL A 8 -17.30 -58.83 21.53
CA VAL A 8 -16.19 -57.92 21.86
C VAL A 8 -15.04 -58.06 20.86
N LEU A 9 -14.72 -59.31 20.46
CA LEU A 9 -13.68 -59.57 19.47
C LEU A 9 -14.07 -59.03 18.08
N GLY A 10 -15.34 -59.20 17.67
CA GLY A 10 -15.84 -58.64 16.41
C GLY A 10 -15.78 -57.12 16.36
N VAL A 11 -16.16 -56.44 17.46
CA VAL A 11 -16.08 -54.97 17.56
C VAL A 11 -14.64 -54.48 17.52
N LEU A 12 -13.71 -55.15 18.20
CA LEU A 12 -12.28 -54.81 18.16
C LEU A 12 -11.70 -54.96 16.75
N ILE A 13 -12.06 -56.02 16.02
CA ILE A 13 -11.60 -56.23 14.64
C ILE A 13 -12.16 -55.14 13.73
N VAL A 14 -13.44 -54.79 13.86
CA VAL A 14 -14.03 -53.69 13.07
C VAL A 14 -13.34 -52.36 13.38
N ILE A 15 -13.08 -52.04 14.65
CA ILE A 15 -12.37 -50.80 15.02
C ILE A 15 -10.95 -50.79 14.45
N LEU A 16 -10.21 -51.89 14.53
CA LEU A 16 -8.84 -51.98 14.02
C LEU A 16 -8.80 -51.89 12.49
N VAL A 17 -9.73 -52.56 11.79
CA VAL A 17 -9.85 -52.49 10.33
C VAL A 17 -10.28 -51.10 9.88
N SER A 18 -11.24 -50.48 10.57
CA SER A 18 -11.66 -49.11 10.30
C SER A 18 -10.52 -48.12 10.55
N ALA A 19 -9.79 -48.23 11.67
CA ALA A 19 -8.64 -47.38 11.97
C ALA A 19 -7.50 -47.55 10.96
N TRP A 20 -7.25 -48.79 10.51
CA TRP A 20 -6.26 -49.08 9.48
C TRP A 20 -6.67 -48.53 8.10
N LEU A 21 -7.94 -48.68 7.71
CA LEU A 21 -8.48 -48.10 6.47
C LEU A 21 -8.47 -46.57 6.50
N LEU A 22 -8.83 -45.96 7.64
CA LEU A 22 -8.76 -44.51 7.88
C LEU A 22 -7.32 -43.97 7.83
N GLY A 23 -6.36 -44.71 8.41
CA GLY A 23 -4.94 -44.35 8.35
C GLY A 23 -4.37 -44.46 6.94
N ARG A 24 -4.82 -45.44 6.14
CA ARG A 24 -4.34 -45.65 4.78
C ARG A 24 -5.04 -44.78 3.72
N SER A 25 -6.25 -44.30 4.01
CA SER A 25 -6.98 -43.39 3.12
C SER A 25 -6.45 -41.96 3.15
N GLY A 26 -5.43 -41.67 3.96
CA GLY A 26 -4.88 -40.33 4.13
C GLY A 26 -5.84 -39.36 4.82
N TRP A 27 -6.90 -39.86 5.48
CA TRP A 27 -7.89 -38.99 6.16
C TRP A 27 -7.23 -38.22 7.32
N PHE A 28 -6.21 -38.80 7.96
CA PHE A 28 -5.38 -38.14 8.96
C PHE A 28 -4.07 -37.57 8.41
N ASP A 29 -3.76 -37.80 7.13
CA ASP A 29 -2.50 -37.43 6.47
C ASP A 29 -2.76 -36.44 5.32
N SER A 30 -3.68 -35.49 5.54
CA SER A 30 -3.74 -34.32 4.68
C SER A 30 -2.47 -33.52 4.93
N LYS A 31 -1.45 -33.70 4.08
CA LYS A 31 -0.27 -32.84 4.09
C LYS A 31 -0.75 -31.41 4.02
N VAL A 32 -0.56 -30.72 5.14
CA VAL A 32 -1.06 -29.37 5.40
C VAL A 32 -0.54 -28.38 4.35
N ALA A 33 0.73 -28.53 3.96
CA ALA A 33 1.41 -27.72 2.97
C ALA A 33 2.32 -28.62 2.13
N GLU A 34 2.10 -28.67 0.81
CA GLU A 34 2.92 -29.46 -0.11
C GLU A 34 3.39 -28.58 -1.28
N PRO A 35 4.63 -28.06 -1.26
CA PRO A 35 5.15 -27.28 -2.36
C PRO A 35 5.36 -28.15 -3.59
N ARG A 36 5.16 -27.58 -4.78
CA ARG A 36 5.34 -28.31 -6.04
C ARG A 36 6.84 -28.53 -6.32
N PRO A 37 7.23 -29.60 -7.03
CA PRO A 37 8.60 -29.74 -7.49
C PRO A 37 8.99 -28.60 -8.45
N VAL A 38 10.27 -28.22 -8.44
CA VAL A 38 10.83 -27.25 -9.38
C VAL A 38 11.55 -28.03 -10.49
N PRO A 39 11.25 -27.78 -11.77
CA PRO A 39 11.99 -28.40 -12.87
C PRO A 39 13.50 -28.11 -12.79
N SER A 40 14.32 -29.04 -13.26
CA SER A 40 15.78 -28.88 -13.27
C SER A 40 16.19 -27.64 -14.06
N GLY A 41 17.05 -26.81 -13.48
CA GLY A 41 17.53 -25.56 -14.07
C GLY A 41 16.57 -24.36 -13.93
N ASP A 42 15.34 -24.59 -13.47
CA ASP A 42 14.42 -23.50 -13.11
C ASP A 42 14.63 -23.10 -11.64
N GLN A 43 14.24 -21.87 -11.34
CA GLN A 43 14.23 -21.28 -10.02
C GLN A 43 12.80 -20.95 -9.59
N GLU A 44 12.53 -20.89 -8.29
CA GLU A 44 11.20 -20.58 -7.76
C GLU A 44 11.19 -19.33 -6.88
N ILE A 45 10.13 -18.53 -7.00
CA ILE A 45 9.73 -17.54 -6.02
C ILE A 45 8.38 -17.99 -5.41
N ALA A 46 8.33 -18.11 -4.10
CA ALA A 46 7.13 -18.48 -3.37
C ALA A 46 6.33 -17.21 -3.04
N TRP A 47 5.07 -17.11 -3.50
CA TRP A 47 4.17 -16.01 -3.17
C TRP A 47 3.16 -16.50 -2.11
N LEU A 48 3.24 -15.99 -0.89
CA LEU A 48 2.41 -16.41 0.24
C LEU A 48 1.34 -15.35 0.52
N HIS A 49 0.08 -15.74 0.33
CA HIS A 49 -1.06 -14.87 0.55
C HIS A 49 -2.33 -15.67 0.86
N ILE A 50 -3.32 -15.05 1.51
CA ILE A 50 -4.63 -15.66 1.81
C ILE A 50 -5.43 -16.00 0.53
N PRO A 51 -6.21 -17.10 0.48
CA PRO A 51 -6.96 -17.51 -0.71
C PRO A 51 -7.92 -16.47 -1.32
N THR A 52 -8.39 -15.52 -0.52
CA THR A 52 -9.34 -14.49 -0.95
C THR A 52 -8.70 -13.34 -1.72
N SER A 53 -7.37 -13.30 -1.86
CA SER A 53 -6.64 -12.26 -2.59
C SER A 53 -6.54 -12.52 -4.09
N THR A 54 -7.64 -12.93 -4.71
CA THR A 54 -7.64 -13.25 -6.15
C THR A 54 -7.34 -12.00 -6.98
N ASP A 55 -7.93 -10.86 -6.61
CA ASP A 55 -7.68 -9.57 -7.27
C ASP A 55 -6.22 -9.14 -7.18
N THR A 56 -5.58 -9.31 -6.01
CA THR A 56 -4.15 -9.02 -5.83
C THR A 56 -3.27 -9.94 -6.69
N TRP A 57 -3.64 -11.23 -6.78
CA TRP A 57 -2.95 -12.17 -7.66
C TRP A 57 -3.13 -11.81 -9.14
N GLU A 58 -4.33 -11.39 -9.54
CA GLU A 58 -4.60 -10.90 -10.89
C GLU A 58 -3.75 -9.66 -11.22
N ASN A 59 -3.72 -8.66 -10.33
CA ASN A 59 -2.86 -7.49 -10.47
C ASN A 59 -1.38 -7.88 -10.56
N PHE A 60 -0.94 -8.90 -9.83
CA PHE A 60 0.43 -9.43 -9.90
C PHE A 60 0.72 -10.10 -11.26
N VAL A 61 -0.21 -10.90 -11.78
CA VAL A 61 -0.12 -11.52 -13.12
C VAL A 61 -0.05 -10.44 -14.21
N TRP A 62 -0.89 -9.41 -14.11
CA TRP A 62 -0.84 -8.23 -14.98
C TRP A 62 0.51 -7.52 -14.91
N GLY A 63 1.02 -7.28 -13.69
CA GLY A 63 2.34 -6.69 -13.47
C GLY A 63 3.45 -7.54 -14.10
N MET A 64 3.40 -8.86 -13.96
CA MET A 64 4.35 -9.77 -14.61
C MET A 64 4.28 -9.66 -16.14
N LYS A 65 3.09 -9.71 -16.74
CA LYS A 65 2.94 -9.58 -18.19
C LYS A 65 3.44 -8.24 -18.70
N ARG A 66 3.14 -7.15 -17.99
CA ARG A 66 3.63 -5.81 -18.34
C ARG A 66 5.13 -5.63 -18.10
N ALA A 67 5.79 -6.53 -17.39
CA ALA A 67 7.26 -6.58 -17.35
C ALA A 67 7.87 -6.98 -18.70
N GLU A 68 7.14 -7.63 -19.61
CA GLU A 68 7.59 -7.91 -20.99
C GLU A 68 7.89 -6.64 -21.78
N MET A 69 7.24 -5.52 -21.41
CA MET A 69 7.48 -4.19 -22.00
C MET A 69 8.81 -3.57 -21.57
N SER A 70 9.55 -4.21 -20.65
CA SER A 70 10.82 -3.70 -20.15
C SER A 70 11.89 -3.69 -21.24
N THR A 71 12.65 -2.59 -21.28
CA THR A 71 13.86 -2.49 -22.10
C THR A 71 15.10 -3.02 -21.36
N ALA A 72 15.02 -3.24 -20.05
CA ALA A 72 16.11 -3.70 -19.21
C ALA A 72 15.60 -4.60 -18.05
N PRO A 73 15.83 -5.93 -18.09
CA PRO A 73 16.38 -6.67 -19.22
C PRO A 73 15.37 -6.72 -20.38
N SER A 74 15.87 -6.71 -21.61
CA SER A 74 15.06 -6.95 -22.81
C SER A 74 14.83 -8.44 -23.04
N GLY A 75 13.79 -8.76 -23.81
CA GLY A 75 13.48 -10.14 -24.23
C GLY A 75 12.78 -10.96 -23.15
N LEU A 76 12.11 -10.33 -22.19
CA LEU A 76 11.31 -11.04 -21.20
C LEU A 76 10.04 -11.63 -21.84
N ARG A 77 9.66 -12.83 -21.38
CA ARG A 77 8.45 -13.55 -21.77
C ARG A 77 7.78 -14.13 -20.54
N VAL A 78 6.46 -14.00 -20.45
CA VAL A 78 5.68 -14.53 -19.34
C VAL A 78 4.64 -15.51 -19.84
N ASP A 79 4.66 -16.71 -19.27
CA ASP A 79 3.63 -17.74 -19.44
C ASP A 79 2.72 -17.74 -18.20
N ASP A 80 1.49 -17.32 -18.43
CA ASP A 80 0.38 -17.17 -17.49
C ASP A 80 -0.70 -18.24 -17.67
N SER A 81 -0.48 -19.26 -18.52
CA SER A 81 -1.46 -20.32 -18.82
C SER A 81 -1.91 -21.12 -17.58
N ARG A 82 -1.14 -21.06 -16.48
CA ARG A 82 -1.44 -21.70 -15.20
C ARG A 82 -1.70 -20.71 -14.06
N ALA A 83 -1.87 -19.43 -14.39
CA ALA A 83 -2.15 -18.37 -13.42
C ALA A 83 -3.54 -18.50 -12.77
N PHE A 84 -4.51 -19.08 -13.48
CA PHE A 84 -5.90 -19.21 -13.01
C PHE A 84 -6.40 -20.66 -13.17
N PRO A 85 -5.94 -21.60 -12.32
CA PRO A 85 -6.34 -22.99 -12.42
C PRO A 85 -7.83 -23.17 -12.06
N THR A 86 -8.50 -24.14 -12.70
CA THR A 86 -9.93 -24.43 -12.48
C THR A 86 -10.25 -24.83 -11.03
N ARG A 87 -9.31 -25.45 -10.32
CA ARG A 87 -9.47 -25.85 -8.92
C ARG A 87 -8.89 -24.77 -8.01
N THR A 88 -9.72 -24.24 -7.10
CA THR A 88 -9.30 -23.25 -6.10
C THR A 88 -8.23 -23.77 -5.14
N THR A 89 -8.11 -25.09 -4.96
CA THR A 89 -7.06 -25.73 -4.15
C THR A 89 -5.74 -25.95 -4.90
N ALA A 90 -5.72 -25.80 -6.22
CA ALA A 90 -4.47 -25.88 -6.98
C ALA A 90 -3.57 -24.68 -6.67
N VAL A 91 -2.26 -24.90 -6.79
CA VAL A 91 -1.22 -23.86 -6.73
C VAL A 91 -1.18 -23.15 -8.10
N PRO A 92 -1.60 -21.88 -8.18
CA PRO A 92 -1.43 -21.05 -9.37
C PRO A 92 0.06 -20.81 -9.64
N GLU A 93 0.42 -20.70 -10.92
CA GLU A 93 1.79 -20.49 -11.35
C GLU A 93 1.87 -19.53 -12.53
N VAL A 94 2.84 -18.63 -12.48
CA VAL A 94 3.26 -17.80 -13.61
C VAL A 94 4.76 -18.03 -13.83
N VAL A 95 5.18 -18.14 -15.09
CA VAL A 95 6.57 -18.44 -15.44
C VAL A 95 7.17 -17.28 -16.21
N LEU A 96 8.24 -16.70 -15.68
CA LEU A 96 9.04 -15.68 -16.33
C LEU A 96 10.27 -16.35 -16.98
N SER A 97 10.52 -16.04 -18.24
CA SER A 97 11.72 -16.44 -18.98
C SER A 97 12.32 -15.26 -19.73
N ARG A 98 13.57 -15.41 -20.18
CA ARG A 98 14.26 -14.43 -21.02
C ARG A 98 14.79 -15.10 -22.28
N ASP A 99 14.54 -14.48 -23.43
CA ASP A 99 15.04 -14.96 -24.72
C ASP A 99 16.58 -15.13 -24.68
N GLY A 100 17.08 -16.29 -25.10
CA GLY A 100 18.52 -16.61 -25.08
C GLY A 100 19.07 -17.09 -23.73
N PHE A 101 18.25 -17.27 -22.70
CA PHE A 101 18.65 -17.79 -21.40
C PHE A 101 18.14 -19.21 -21.15
N ALA A 102 18.98 -20.05 -20.53
CA ALA A 102 18.58 -21.32 -19.97
C ALA A 102 17.97 -21.13 -18.56
N GLY A 103 16.94 -21.92 -18.25
CA GLY A 103 16.22 -21.84 -16.97
C GLY A 103 15.16 -20.73 -16.93
N LYS A 104 14.18 -20.89 -16.03
CA LYS A 104 13.05 -19.97 -15.85
C LYS A 104 12.84 -19.65 -14.38
N ILE A 105 12.16 -18.53 -14.11
CA ILE A 105 11.68 -18.19 -12.77
C ILE A 105 10.20 -18.52 -12.69
N ARG A 106 9.83 -19.39 -11.76
CA ARG A 106 8.44 -19.78 -11.50
C ARG A 106 7.95 -19.06 -10.25
N VAL A 107 6.94 -18.22 -10.41
CA VAL A 107 6.26 -17.63 -9.25
C VAL A 107 5.02 -18.45 -8.95
N ARG A 108 4.90 -18.94 -7.72
CA ARG A 108 3.80 -19.82 -7.30
C ARG A 108 3.06 -19.26 -6.10
N TRP A 109 1.73 -19.20 -6.19
CA TRP A 109 0.89 -18.78 -5.08
C TRP A 109 0.58 -19.96 -4.14
N TYR A 110 1.26 -19.94 -2.99
CA TYR A 110 0.98 -20.83 -1.86
C TYR A 110 0.00 -20.17 -0.91
N LYS A 111 -1.20 -20.74 -0.81
CA LYS A 111 -2.34 -20.13 -0.12
C LYS A 111 -2.26 -20.34 1.38
N VAL A 112 -2.15 -19.24 2.13
CA VAL A 112 -2.11 -19.26 3.60
C VAL A 112 -3.53 -19.44 4.14
N THR A 113 -3.76 -20.51 4.90
CA THR A 113 -5.06 -20.83 5.50
C THR A 113 -4.90 -21.23 6.96
N ASN A 114 -6.01 -21.40 7.68
CA ASN A 114 -5.96 -21.94 9.05
C ASN A 114 -5.41 -23.37 9.10
N TYR A 115 -5.59 -24.14 8.02
CA TYR A 115 -5.03 -25.47 7.92
C TYR A 115 -3.55 -25.41 7.55
N ALA A 116 -3.19 -24.54 6.60
CA ALA A 116 -1.84 -24.32 6.06
C ALA A 116 -1.31 -22.92 6.44
N PRO A 117 -0.93 -22.69 7.71
CA PRO A 117 -0.44 -21.39 8.15
C PRO A 117 0.93 -21.08 7.55
N THR A 118 1.36 -19.82 7.67
CA THR A 118 2.66 -19.32 7.20
C THR A 118 3.82 -20.23 7.64
N THR A 119 3.86 -20.59 8.92
CA THR A 119 4.90 -21.46 9.49
C THR A 119 4.91 -22.86 8.87
N ALA A 120 3.76 -23.42 8.49
CA ALA A 120 3.68 -24.71 7.83
C ALA A 120 4.21 -24.65 6.39
N TRP A 121 3.85 -23.59 5.64
CA TRP A 121 4.40 -23.37 4.29
C TRP A 121 5.90 -23.17 4.31
N ILE A 122 6.42 -22.36 5.23
CA ILE A 122 7.85 -22.11 5.35
C ILE A 122 8.62 -23.39 5.69
N LYS A 123 8.14 -24.20 6.65
CA LYS A 123 8.75 -25.51 6.94
C LYS A 123 8.73 -26.45 5.74
N ALA A 124 7.62 -26.50 5.01
CA ALA A 124 7.49 -27.35 3.83
C ALA A 124 8.41 -26.91 2.68
N LEU A 125 8.57 -25.59 2.47
CA LEU A 125 9.50 -25.02 1.49
C LEU A 125 10.96 -25.27 1.88
N ALA A 126 11.31 -25.13 3.16
CA ALA A 126 12.65 -25.42 3.66
C ALA A 126 13.02 -26.91 3.54
N ALA A 127 12.04 -27.81 3.65
CA ALA A 127 12.26 -29.25 3.49
C ALA A 127 12.43 -29.72 2.02
N ARG A 128 12.19 -28.83 1.04
CA ARG A 128 12.24 -29.16 -0.40
C ARG A 128 13.51 -28.61 -1.05
N THR A 129 14.10 -29.41 -1.94
CA THR A 129 15.20 -28.98 -2.82
C THR A 129 14.69 -28.79 -4.25
N PRO A 130 15.04 -27.68 -4.94
CA PRO A 130 15.73 -26.51 -4.42
C PRO A 130 14.83 -25.65 -3.50
N VAL A 131 15.46 -24.88 -2.62
CA VAL A 131 14.78 -23.81 -1.86
C VAL A 131 14.38 -22.68 -2.80
N PRO A 132 13.36 -21.88 -2.48
CA PRO A 132 13.01 -20.69 -3.28
C PRO A 132 14.16 -19.68 -3.31
N LEU A 133 14.30 -18.93 -4.41
CA LEU A 133 15.15 -17.74 -4.47
C LEU A 133 14.69 -16.70 -3.45
N ALA A 134 13.37 -16.53 -3.38
CA ALA A 134 12.73 -15.54 -2.55
C ALA A 134 11.31 -15.98 -2.16
N VAL A 135 10.84 -15.38 -1.07
CA VAL A 135 9.46 -15.46 -0.60
C VAL A 135 8.86 -14.06 -0.64
N VAL A 136 7.80 -13.88 -1.43
CA VAL A 136 7.00 -12.65 -1.48
C VAL A 136 5.81 -12.83 -0.55
N GLY A 137 5.56 -11.86 0.32
CA GLY A 137 4.43 -11.90 1.23
C GLY A 137 4.36 -10.68 2.11
N GLY A 138 3.67 -10.81 3.24
CA GLY A 138 3.49 -9.69 4.17
C GLY A 138 2.54 -8.63 3.61
N TRP A 139 1.31 -9.02 3.28
CA TRP A 139 0.27 -8.12 2.77
C TRP A 139 -0.24 -7.10 3.80
N SER A 140 0.28 -7.18 5.02
CA SER A 140 0.18 -6.21 6.10
C SER A 140 1.44 -6.34 6.94
N SER A 141 1.80 -5.31 7.70
CA SER A 141 3.00 -5.32 8.54
C SER A 141 3.00 -6.45 9.59
N ASP A 142 1.83 -6.80 10.15
CA ASP A 142 1.73 -7.90 11.12
C ASP A 142 2.01 -9.26 10.46
N ARG A 143 1.52 -9.45 9.22
CA ARG A 143 1.77 -10.66 8.44
C ARG A 143 3.19 -10.72 7.91
N ALA A 144 3.81 -9.56 7.65
CA ALA A 144 5.22 -9.47 7.33
C ALA A 144 6.09 -9.87 8.52
N ARG A 145 5.75 -9.43 9.75
CA ARG A 145 6.39 -9.87 10.99
C ARG A 145 6.31 -11.39 11.15
N GLU A 146 5.09 -11.94 11.07
CA GLU A 146 4.86 -13.40 11.17
C GLU A 146 5.69 -14.19 10.14
N LEU A 147 5.74 -13.70 8.90
CA LEU A 147 6.51 -14.32 7.83
C LEU A 147 8.03 -14.23 8.08
N ALA A 148 8.53 -13.06 8.48
CA ALA A 148 9.95 -12.87 8.79
C ALA A 148 10.41 -13.78 9.94
N GLU A 149 9.63 -13.83 11.03
CA GLU A 149 9.88 -14.72 12.17
C GLU A 149 9.83 -16.20 11.76
N ALA A 150 8.86 -16.59 10.94
CA ALA A 150 8.75 -17.96 10.43
C ALA A 150 9.96 -18.34 9.56
N MET A 151 10.42 -17.44 8.69
CA MET A 151 11.60 -17.65 7.84
C MET A 151 12.90 -17.70 8.64
N ALA A 152 13.04 -16.86 9.68
CA ALA A 152 14.18 -16.84 10.57
C ALA A 152 14.24 -18.09 11.47
N GLY A 153 13.08 -18.62 11.86
CA GLY A 153 12.94 -19.74 12.79
C GLY A 153 13.14 -21.14 12.20
N VAL A 154 13.42 -21.27 10.89
CA VAL A 154 13.69 -22.56 10.23
C VAL A 154 15.13 -22.64 9.72
N GLU A 155 15.65 -23.86 9.67
CA GLU A 155 16.93 -24.15 9.02
C GLU A 155 16.72 -24.37 7.53
N TRP A 156 17.35 -23.53 6.71
CA TRP A 156 17.29 -23.64 5.25
C TRP A 156 18.46 -24.47 4.73
N PRO A 157 18.23 -25.50 3.90
CA PRO A 157 19.32 -26.23 3.28
C PRO A 157 20.02 -25.35 2.25
N GLY A 158 21.29 -25.03 2.48
CA GLY A 158 22.09 -24.16 1.61
C GLY A 158 21.83 -22.67 1.87
N GLN A 159 21.53 -21.92 0.80
CA GLN A 159 21.33 -20.48 0.89
C GLN A 159 19.91 -20.15 1.37
N LYS A 160 19.79 -19.21 2.31
CA LYS A 160 18.49 -18.74 2.80
C LYS A 160 17.77 -17.91 1.73
N PRO A 161 16.47 -18.12 1.45
CA PRO A 161 15.70 -17.29 0.53
C PRO A 161 15.65 -15.82 0.96
N LEU A 162 15.44 -14.90 0.01
CA LEU A 162 15.15 -13.50 0.34
C LEU A 162 13.69 -13.32 0.80
N LEU A 163 13.43 -12.34 1.67
CA LEU A 163 12.08 -11.89 1.99
C LEU A 163 11.77 -10.63 1.17
N LEU A 164 10.76 -10.67 0.31
CA LEU A 164 10.34 -9.53 -0.50
C LEU A 164 9.01 -8.98 0.02
N LEU A 165 9.04 -7.73 0.50
CA LEU A 165 7.88 -7.03 1.03
C LEU A 165 7.31 -6.10 -0.03
N SER A 166 6.08 -6.37 -0.49
CA SER A 166 5.43 -5.54 -1.50
C SER A 166 4.53 -4.44 -0.93
N THR A 167 3.95 -4.62 0.25
CA THR A 167 2.92 -3.71 0.81
C THR A 167 3.03 -3.47 2.31
N ALA A 168 3.97 -4.13 3.02
CA ALA A 168 4.21 -3.89 4.44
C ALA A 168 5.05 -2.62 4.66
N THR A 169 4.37 -1.51 4.94
CA THR A 169 4.99 -0.19 5.04
C THR A 169 5.53 0.16 6.43
N ALA A 170 5.10 -0.52 7.49
CA ALA A 170 5.51 -0.11 8.84
C ALA A 170 7.04 -0.14 9.01
N ASP A 171 7.57 0.90 9.64
CA ASP A 171 8.99 0.95 10.00
C ASP A 171 9.23 0.02 11.19
N PHE A 172 8.33 0.08 12.16
CA PHE A 172 8.38 -0.66 13.40
C PHE A 172 7.18 -1.60 13.55
N VAL A 173 7.38 -2.74 14.23
CA VAL A 173 6.30 -3.67 14.58
C VAL A 173 6.24 -3.92 16.07
N TYR A 174 5.03 -3.82 16.61
CA TYR A 174 4.76 -4.03 18.03
C TYR A 174 4.40 -5.50 18.26
N PRO A 175 4.80 -6.13 19.38
CA PRO A 175 4.40 -7.51 19.71
C PRO A 175 2.89 -7.64 19.95
N ASP A 176 2.29 -8.79 19.64
CA ASP A 176 0.84 -9.04 19.90
C ASP A 176 0.54 -9.38 21.37
N LYS A 177 1.16 -8.68 22.34
CA LYS A 177 0.86 -8.92 23.75
C LYS A 177 -0.32 -8.07 24.20
N GLU A 178 -1.50 -8.69 24.18
CA GLU A 178 -2.70 -8.13 24.80
C GLU A 178 -2.43 -7.73 26.25
N GLY A 179 -2.75 -6.48 26.60
CA GLY A 179 -2.77 -6.01 28.00
C GLY A 179 -1.48 -5.40 28.53
N GLU A 180 -0.37 -5.42 27.80
CA GLU A 180 0.84 -4.68 28.20
C GLU A 180 0.74 -3.23 27.68
N ASN A 181 0.57 -2.26 28.59
CA ASN A 181 0.91 -0.88 28.29
C ASN A 181 2.42 -0.84 28.04
N TYR A 182 2.83 -0.65 26.79
CA TYR A 182 4.25 -0.47 26.47
C TYR A 182 4.85 0.60 27.37
N GLN A 183 6.01 0.31 27.95
CA GLN A 183 6.76 1.34 28.69
C GLN A 183 7.03 2.51 27.74
N ALA A 184 7.04 3.73 28.28
CA ALA A 184 7.17 4.96 27.47
C ALA A 184 8.47 5.02 26.64
N ASP A 185 9.46 4.19 26.99
CA ASP A 185 10.77 4.04 26.36
C ASP A 185 10.94 2.75 25.53
N TYR A 186 9.89 1.94 25.37
CA TYR A 186 9.95 0.75 24.53
C TYR A 186 10.22 1.13 23.07
N GLN A 187 11.35 0.66 22.53
CA GLN A 187 11.66 0.79 21.11
C GLN A 187 11.27 -0.52 20.40
N PRO A 188 10.17 -0.54 19.63
CA PRO A 188 9.81 -1.69 18.83
C PRO A 188 10.93 -2.04 17.82
N PRO A 189 11.14 -3.32 17.50
CA PRO A 189 12.09 -3.71 16.46
C PRO A 189 11.63 -3.19 15.09
N LYS A 190 12.60 -2.88 14.21
CA LYS A 190 12.29 -2.55 12.83
C LYS A 190 11.86 -3.79 12.07
N LEU A 191 10.80 -3.67 11.27
CA LEU A 191 10.27 -4.78 10.48
C LEU A 191 11.33 -5.36 9.53
N ILE A 192 12.11 -4.49 8.86
CA ILE A 192 13.13 -4.93 7.89
C ILE A 192 14.27 -5.73 8.53
N GLU A 193 14.53 -5.52 9.83
CA GLU A 193 15.63 -6.14 10.56
C GLU A 193 15.25 -7.50 11.19
N LEU A 194 13.96 -7.89 11.16
CA LEU A 194 13.51 -9.19 11.68
C LEU A 194 14.02 -10.38 10.86
N TYR A 195 14.39 -10.13 9.61
CA TYR A 195 15.03 -11.10 8.74
C TYR A 195 16.15 -10.41 7.97
N ASP A 196 17.37 -10.90 8.12
CA ASP A 196 18.63 -10.30 7.65
C ASP A 196 18.78 -10.22 6.12
N ARG A 197 17.80 -10.76 5.38
CA ARG A 197 17.76 -10.81 3.91
C ARG A 197 16.45 -10.27 3.34
N SER A 198 15.93 -9.21 3.96
CA SER A 198 14.70 -8.55 3.54
C SER A 198 14.95 -7.43 2.53
N PHE A 199 14.07 -7.33 1.53
CA PHE A 199 14.04 -6.24 0.56
C PHE A 199 12.60 -5.73 0.41
N ARG A 200 12.40 -4.41 0.52
CA ARG A 200 11.07 -3.78 0.50
C ARG A 200 10.87 -2.96 -0.76
N PHE A 201 9.82 -3.29 -1.53
CA PHE A 201 9.46 -2.63 -2.78
C PHE A 201 8.48 -1.45 -2.59
N CYS A 202 7.72 -1.46 -1.50
CA CYS A 202 6.96 -0.31 -1.04
C CYS A 202 7.84 0.68 -0.26
N PHE A 203 7.39 1.92 -0.18
CA PHE A 203 7.96 2.91 0.73
C PHE A 203 7.55 2.64 2.18
N THR A 204 8.37 3.08 3.14
CA THR A 204 8.05 2.96 4.56
C THR A 204 7.10 4.05 5.04
N ASN A 205 6.44 3.87 6.17
CA ASN A 205 5.60 4.89 6.80
C ASN A 205 6.35 6.21 7.02
N LYS A 206 7.62 6.14 7.41
CA LYS A 206 8.51 7.29 7.52
C LYS A 206 8.68 8.01 6.20
N GLN A 207 8.95 7.28 5.12
CA GLN A 207 9.12 7.86 3.78
C GLN A 207 7.82 8.49 3.26
N MET A 208 6.68 7.82 3.47
CA MET A 208 5.36 8.35 3.10
C MET A 208 5.03 9.63 3.86
N ALA A 209 5.21 9.62 5.19
CA ALA A 209 4.97 10.79 6.03
C ALA A 209 5.86 11.97 5.61
N ALA A 210 7.15 11.72 5.34
CA ALA A 210 8.08 12.73 4.85
C ALA A 210 7.65 13.33 3.51
N ALA A 211 7.27 12.48 2.54
CA ALA A 211 6.83 12.91 1.22
C ALA A 211 5.54 13.75 1.27
N VAL A 212 4.50 13.25 1.96
CA VAL A 212 3.21 13.94 2.08
C VAL A 212 3.36 15.26 2.83
N THR A 213 4.10 15.26 3.94
CA THR A 213 4.31 16.48 4.73
C THR A 213 5.12 17.51 3.95
N ASP A 214 6.20 17.11 3.27
CA ASP A 214 6.95 18.03 2.42
C ASP A 214 6.08 18.63 1.31
N PHE A 215 5.28 17.81 0.62
CA PHE A 215 4.34 18.27 -0.40
C PHE A 215 3.35 19.31 0.15
N VAL A 216 2.68 19.01 1.27
CA VAL A 216 1.70 19.92 1.90
C VAL A 216 2.32 21.26 2.28
N PHE A 217 3.56 21.25 2.77
CA PHE A 217 4.26 22.48 3.13
C PHE A 217 4.77 23.26 1.90
N SER A 218 4.99 22.59 0.77
CA SER A 218 5.36 23.23 -0.50
C SER A 218 4.17 23.89 -1.22
N ASP A 219 2.96 23.34 -1.07
CA ASP A 219 1.76 23.86 -1.72
C ASP A 219 1.06 24.93 -0.85
N ALA A 220 1.14 26.20 -1.27
CA ALA A 220 0.54 27.34 -0.57
C ALA A 220 -0.98 27.21 -0.33
N THR A 221 -1.68 26.42 -1.14
CA THR A 221 -3.11 26.16 -0.95
C THR A 221 -3.39 25.06 0.07
N LEU A 222 -2.41 24.27 0.49
CA LEU A 222 -2.58 23.20 1.48
C LEU A 222 -1.86 23.51 2.80
N ARG A 223 -0.82 24.35 2.75
CA ARG A 223 0.03 24.66 3.88
C ARG A 223 -0.76 25.21 5.09
N PRO A 224 -0.43 24.78 6.32
CA PRO A 224 -0.95 25.39 7.55
C PRO A 224 -0.67 26.90 7.63
N GLY A 225 -1.52 27.61 8.37
CA GLY A 225 -1.43 29.06 8.57
C GLY A 225 -2.46 29.83 7.76
N PRO A 226 -2.19 31.10 7.37
CA PRO A 226 -3.13 31.91 6.60
C PRO A 226 -3.55 31.22 5.30
N ALA A 227 -4.86 31.05 5.12
CA ALA A 227 -5.44 30.39 3.96
C ALA A 227 -5.29 31.27 2.72
N VAL A 228 -4.52 30.78 1.74
CA VAL A 228 -4.35 31.44 0.45
C VAL A 228 -5.48 31.06 -0.50
N TRP A 229 -5.99 32.02 -1.28
CA TRP A 229 -7.09 31.78 -2.24
C TRP A 229 -6.67 30.83 -3.37
N PRO A 230 -7.48 29.82 -3.73
CA PRO A 230 -7.15 28.86 -4.80
C PRO A 230 -6.83 29.49 -6.17
N GLY A 231 -7.44 30.65 -6.48
CA GLY A 231 -7.22 31.37 -7.74
C GLY A 231 -5.79 31.89 -7.95
N LEU A 232 -4.96 31.95 -6.91
CA LEU A 232 -3.54 32.30 -7.02
C LEU A 232 -2.70 31.24 -7.76
N ARG A 233 -3.23 30.02 -7.94
CA ARG A 233 -2.61 28.97 -8.78
C ARG A 233 -2.51 29.32 -10.26
N ALA A 234 -3.36 30.24 -10.74
CA ALA A 234 -3.32 30.70 -12.13
C ALA A 234 -2.18 31.69 -12.41
N VAL A 235 -1.42 32.10 -11.37
CA VAL A 235 -0.31 33.04 -11.49
C VAL A 235 1.00 32.26 -11.69
N PRO A 236 1.67 32.40 -12.85
CA PRO A 236 2.98 31.77 -13.08
C PRO A 236 3.99 32.19 -12.01
N GLY A 237 4.64 31.22 -11.36
CA GLY A 237 5.64 31.45 -10.30
C GLY A 237 5.14 31.35 -8.86
N ALA A 238 3.82 31.28 -8.62
CA ALA A 238 3.26 31.12 -7.27
C ALA A 238 3.51 29.72 -6.65
N SER A 239 3.79 28.71 -7.49
CA SER A 239 4.10 27.34 -7.07
C SER A 239 5.60 27.06 -6.87
N GLY A 240 6.48 28.02 -7.18
CA GLY A 240 7.94 27.83 -7.24
C GLY A 240 8.73 28.73 -6.29
N GLY A 241 8.34 28.81 -5.01
CA GLY A 241 9.14 29.51 -4.00
C GLY A 241 9.05 31.04 -3.98
N GLY A 242 8.08 31.64 -4.69
CA GLY A 242 7.87 33.10 -4.77
C GLY A 242 7.28 33.78 -3.52
N TRP A 243 7.58 33.30 -2.30
CA TRP A 243 7.13 33.93 -1.05
C TRP A 243 7.69 35.35 -0.85
N ALA A 244 8.77 35.71 -1.56
CA ALA A 244 9.40 37.03 -1.50
C ALA A 244 8.68 38.14 -2.28
N MET A 245 7.67 37.82 -3.11
CA MET A 245 7.04 38.80 -4.02
C MET A 245 5.73 39.41 -3.49
N LEU A 246 5.26 39.02 -2.30
CA LEU A 246 4.06 39.58 -1.66
C LEU A 246 4.41 40.09 -0.25
N PRO A 247 4.84 41.35 -0.11
CA PRO A 247 5.37 41.92 1.14
C PRO A 247 4.43 41.80 2.35
N TRP A 248 3.10 41.87 2.14
CA TRP A 248 2.10 41.78 3.19
C TRP A 248 1.88 40.36 3.74
N LEU A 249 2.34 39.30 3.05
CA LEU A 249 2.34 37.92 3.57
C LEU A 249 3.58 37.63 4.43
N ALA A 250 4.70 38.32 4.19
CA ALA A 250 5.90 38.23 5.01
C ALA A 250 5.69 38.91 6.38
N GLU A 251 4.87 39.96 6.44
CA GLU A 251 4.47 40.66 7.67
C GLU A 251 3.57 39.78 8.57
N LEU A 252 2.72 38.93 7.97
CA LEU A 252 1.93 37.91 8.68
C LEU A 252 2.77 36.71 9.17
N ALA A 253 3.98 36.52 8.66
CA ALA A 253 4.91 35.46 9.07
C ALA A 253 5.83 35.89 10.24
N GLY A 254 5.71 37.14 10.71
CA GLY A 254 6.63 37.78 11.65
C GLY A 254 6.51 37.35 13.12
N GLU A 255 5.44 36.64 13.50
CA GLU A 255 5.40 35.90 14.76
C GLU A 255 5.31 34.41 14.43
N ALA A 256 6.21 33.60 15.00
CA ALA A 256 6.15 32.15 14.92
C ALA A 256 4.94 31.64 15.71
N GLN A 257 3.74 31.90 15.19
CA GLN A 257 2.49 31.46 15.78
C GLN A 257 2.47 29.93 15.69
N ARG A 258 2.49 29.27 16.84
CA ARG A 258 2.30 27.81 16.89
C ARG A 258 0.90 27.51 16.39
N VAL A 259 0.80 26.93 15.19
CA VAL A 259 -0.47 26.45 14.66
C VAL A 259 -0.72 25.04 15.20
N GLN A 260 -1.94 24.76 15.65
CA GLN A 260 -2.29 23.45 16.18
C GLN A 260 -2.66 22.50 15.04
N ALA A 261 -1.95 21.40 14.90
CA ALA A 261 -2.32 20.26 14.07
C ALA A 261 -2.89 19.13 14.93
N PHE A 262 -3.61 18.21 14.31
CA PHE A 262 -4.27 17.11 15.00
C PHE A 262 -3.90 15.79 14.34
N ALA A 263 -3.79 14.72 15.11
CA ALA A 263 -3.66 13.36 14.63
C ALA A 263 -4.70 12.49 15.33
N VAL A 264 -5.37 11.62 14.57
CA VAL A 264 -6.31 10.63 15.11
C VAL A 264 -5.78 9.25 14.72
N SER A 265 -5.49 8.40 15.69
CA SER A 265 -4.99 7.04 15.45
C SER A 265 -5.87 6.00 16.15
N TRP A 266 -5.84 4.76 15.65
CA TRP A 266 -6.66 3.65 16.15
C TRP A 266 -5.81 2.57 16.78
N LYS A 267 -6.14 2.15 18.01
CA LYS A 267 -5.33 1.19 18.78
C LYS A 267 -5.35 -0.23 18.20
N ASP A 268 -6.44 -0.60 17.53
CA ASP A 268 -6.61 -1.88 16.83
C ASP A 268 -6.00 -1.88 15.42
N ASP A 269 -5.32 -0.80 15.02
CA ASP A 269 -4.67 -0.63 13.72
C ASP A 269 -3.19 -0.24 13.95
N PRO A 270 -2.26 -1.22 14.06
CA PRO A 270 -0.84 -0.94 14.29
C PRO A 270 -0.21 -0.06 13.21
N TYR A 271 -0.69 -0.17 11.96
CA TYR A 271 -0.29 0.71 10.86
C TYR A 271 -0.64 2.16 11.17
N SER A 272 -1.84 2.41 11.72
CA SER A 272 -2.29 3.74 12.14
C SER A 272 -1.38 4.37 13.19
N LEU A 273 -0.99 3.58 14.20
CA LEU A 273 -0.15 4.05 15.30
C LEU A 273 1.25 4.47 14.83
N ASP A 274 1.91 3.60 14.05
CA ASP A 274 3.24 3.90 13.49
C ASP A 274 3.17 5.11 12.55
N LEU A 275 2.22 5.12 11.61
CA LEU A 275 2.12 6.22 10.64
C LEU A 275 1.79 7.57 11.30
N ALA A 276 0.94 7.60 12.34
CA ALA A 276 0.68 8.82 13.12
C ALA A 276 1.96 9.37 13.77
N LEU A 277 2.80 8.48 14.32
CA LEU A 277 4.09 8.83 14.89
C LEU A 277 5.02 9.43 13.81
N GLN A 278 5.13 8.76 12.66
CA GLN A 278 5.97 9.23 11.55
C GLN A 278 5.53 10.60 11.02
N PHE A 279 4.22 10.86 10.91
CA PHE A 279 3.72 12.18 10.55
C PHE A 279 4.05 13.24 11.59
N ARG A 280 3.95 12.91 12.88
CA ARG A 280 4.31 13.85 13.96
C ARG A 280 5.78 14.24 13.89
N GLU A 281 6.67 13.26 13.69
CA GLU A 281 8.10 13.51 13.53
C GLU A 281 8.38 14.36 12.29
N SER A 282 7.79 13.98 11.14
CA SER A 282 7.96 14.74 9.90
C SER A 282 7.48 16.18 10.03
N ILE A 283 6.29 16.42 10.60
CA ILE A 283 5.75 17.77 10.83
C ILE A 283 6.69 18.59 11.74
N ALA A 284 7.25 17.97 12.78
CA ALA A 284 8.19 18.64 13.67
C ALA A 284 9.46 19.06 12.92
N GLU A 285 10.03 18.16 12.11
CA GLU A 285 11.19 18.45 11.25
C GLU A 285 10.89 19.60 10.28
N GLN A 286 9.72 19.58 9.63
CA GLN A 286 9.28 20.67 8.74
C GLN A 286 9.24 22.03 9.43
N GLY A 287 8.79 22.08 10.69
CA GLY A 287 8.74 23.31 11.47
C GLY A 287 10.11 23.87 11.87
N THR A 288 11.20 23.12 11.68
CA THR A 288 12.58 23.62 11.90
C THR A 288 13.11 24.39 10.71
N MET A 289 12.52 24.22 9.51
CA MET A 289 12.99 24.86 8.29
C MET A 289 12.58 26.34 8.20
N PRO A 290 13.47 27.23 7.71
CA PRO A 290 13.16 28.64 7.52
C PRO A 290 11.92 28.86 6.63
N GLY A 291 11.02 29.74 7.06
CA GLY A 291 9.79 30.08 6.32
C GLY A 291 8.65 29.05 6.39
N ARG A 292 8.82 27.94 7.11
CA ARG A 292 7.75 26.96 7.38
C ARG A 292 7.14 27.19 8.78
N PRO A 293 5.81 27.07 8.95
CA PRO A 293 5.17 27.25 10.25
C PRO A 293 5.53 26.11 11.21
N ARG A 294 5.68 26.43 12.51
CA ARG A 294 5.85 25.44 13.56
C ARG A 294 4.50 24.93 14.04
N LEU A 295 4.32 23.62 14.01
CA LEU A 295 3.07 22.98 14.46
C LEU A 295 3.27 22.24 15.77
N GLY A 296 2.32 22.39 16.70
CA GLY A 296 2.09 21.40 17.75
C GLY A 296 1.14 20.34 17.22
N VAL A 297 1.44 19.05 17.39
CA VAL A 297 0.55 17.96 16.95
C VAL A 297 -0.10 17.33 18.17
N GLU A 298 -1.41 17.50 18.29
CA GLU A 298 -2.20 16.84 19.34
C GLU A 298 -2.59 15.44 18.86
N SER A 299 -2.19 14.43 19.63
CA SER A 299 -2.48 13.03 19.32
C SER A 299 -3.75 12.57 20.04
N ASN A 300 -4.72 12.10 19.28
CA ASN A 300 -5.98 11.56 19.76
C ASN A 300 -6.04 10.06 19.44
N LEU A 301 -6.37 9.24 20.43
CA LEU A 301 -6.36 7.78 20.30
C LEU A 301 -7.78 7.22 20.38
N VAL A 302 -8.20 6.52 19.34
CA VAL A 302 -9.44 5.76 19.28
C VAL A 302 -9.17 4.31 19.72
N PRO A 303 -9.92 3.74 20.68
CA PRO A 303 -9.70 2.36 21.12
C PRO A 303 -9.92 1.28 20.04
N PHE A 304 -10.88 1.48 19.14
CA PHE A 304 -11.15 0.57 18.03
C PHE A 304 -11.77 1.26 16.81
N SER A 305 -11.48 0.72 15.63
CA SER A 305 -11.90 1.21 14.30
C SER A 305 -13.25 0.67 13.84
N ALA A 306 -13.84 -0.28 14.58
CA ALA A 306 -15.16 -0.81 14.27
C ALA A 306 -16.26 0.26 14.40
N GLY A 307 -17.13 0.34 13.40
CA GLY A 307 -18.20 1.34 13.34
C GLY A 307 -19.23 1.05 12.25
N ARG A 308 -20.25 1.91 12.14
CA ARG A 308 -21.24 1.83 11.04
C ARG A 308 -20.61 2.33 9.74
N PHE A 309 -21.35 2.23 8.63
CA PHE A 309 -20.84 2.65 7.33
C PHE A 309 -20.40 4.14 7.29
N ALA A 310 -21.26 5.07 7.69
CA ALA A 310 -21.01 6.52 7.59
C ALA A 310 -21.06 7.28 8.92
N ARG A 311 -21.49 6.65 10.02
CA ARG A 311 -21.62 7.32 11.32
C ARG A 311 -20.44 6.95 12.23
N PRO A 312 -19.76 7.95 12.83
CA PRO A 312 -18.65 7.69 13.75
C PRO A 312 -19.09 6.77 14.88
N ASN A 313 -18.18 5.94 15.36
CA ASN A 313 -18.38 5.23 16.62
C ASN A 313 -18.32 6.24 17.81
N PRO A 314 -18.74 5.85 19.03
CA PRO A 314 -18.78 6.79 20.15
C PRO A 314 -17.45 7.46 20.48
N TYR A 315 -16.32 6.76 20.31
CA TYR A 315 -14.98 7.29 20.59
C TYR A 315 -14.51 8.25 19.49
N GLU A 316 -14.77 7.91 18.22
CA GLU A 316 -14.54 8.81 17.09
C GLU A 316 -15.35 10.11 17.27
N ALA A 317 -16.61 10.02 17.69
CA ALA A 317 -17.45 11.18 17.95
C ALA A 317 -16.90 12.06 19.09
N GLN A 318 -16.46 11.46 20.19
CA GLN A 318 -15.83 12.19 21.31
C GLN A 318 -14.57 12.96 20.87
N ILE A 319 -13.72 12.36 20.03
CA ILE A 319 -12.53 13.01 19.50
C ILE A 319 -12.92 14.18 18.58
N VAL A 320 -13.94 14.00 17.74
CA VAL A 320 -14.45 15.08 16.87
C VAL A 320 -14.94 16.26 17.70
N ASP A 321 -15.72 16.01 18.75
CA ASP A 321 -16.21 17.05 19.66
C ASP A 321 -15.04 17.75 20.38
N HIS A 322 -14.05 16.98 20.84
CA HIS A 322 -12.86 17.51 21.50
C HIS A 322 -12.05 18.43 20.57
N MET A 323 -11.81 18.00 19.33
CA MET A 323 -11.09 18.79 18.33
C MET A 323 -11.82 20.10 18.00
N LEU A 324 -13.15 20.03 17.76
CA LEU A 324 -13.95 21.21 17.45
C LEU A 324 -14.03 22.21 18.62
N ALA A 325 -13.94 21.72 19.85
CA ALA A 325 -13.89 22.53 21.07
C ALA A 325 -12.48 23.03 21.41
N HIS A 326 -11.43 22.57 20.71
CA HIS A 326 -10.05 22.89 21.07
C HIS A 326 -9.78 24.41 20.93
N PRO A 327 -9.18 25.08 21.93
CA PRO A 327 -8.97 26.54 21.93
C PRO A 327 -8.16 27.07 20.74
N HIS A 328 -7.29 26.23 20.19
CA HIS A 328 -6.43 26.53 19.05
C HIS A 328 -6.91 25.93 17.72
N PHE A 329 -8.18 25.48 17.64
CA PHE A 329 -8.77 25.08 16.38
C PHE A 329 -8.77 26.26 15.38
N PRO A 330 -8.43 26.06 14.09
CA PRO A 330 -8.21 27.15 13.14
C PRO A 330 -9.42 28.08 12.99
N LYS A 331 -9.14 29.39 13.00
CA LYS A 331 -10.14 30.44 12.80
C LYS A 331 -10.46 30.61 11.32
N ARG A 332 -11.47 31.44 11.01
CA ARG A 332 -11.81 31.76 9.62
C ARG A 332 -10.62 32.43 8.95
N GLY A 333 -10.21 31.91 7.80
CA GLY A 333 -9.03 32.40 7.08
C GLY A 333 -7.72 31.70 7.47
N GLU A 334 -7.77 30.70 8.36
CA GLU A 334 -6.64 29.84 8.71
C GLU A 334 -6.87 28.41 8.23
N ARG A 335 -5.77 27.66 8.06
CA ARG A 335 -5.76 26.22 7.80
C ARG A 335 -4.81 25.49 8.74
N THR A 336 -5.12 24.23 9.00
CA THR A 336 -4.22 23.31 9.68
C THR A 336 -4.29 21.90 9.09
N ILE A 337 -3.37 21.04 9.53
CA ILE A 337 -3.28 19.64 9.13
C ILE A 337 -4.03 18.76 10.13
N LEU A 338 -4.73 17.77 9.58
CA LEU A 338 -5.31 16.67 10.30
C LEU A 338 -4.75 15.35 9.75
N VAL A 339 -3.94 14.65 10.55
CA VAL A 339 -3.40 13.33 10.23
C VAL A 339 -4.46 12.27 10.50
N ILE A 340 -4.85 11.52 9.47
CA ILE A 340 -5.84 10.42 9.51
C ILE A 340 -5.19 9.17 8.91
N PRO A 341 -4.28 8.50 9.64
CA PRO A 341 -3.51 7.38 9.14
C PRO A 341 -4.33 6.10 9.29
N THR A 342 -5.30 5.87 8.42
CA THR A 342 -6.17 4.68 8.47
C THR A 342 -6.81 4.43 7.11
N VAL A 343 -7.61 3.36 7.03
CA VAL A 343 -8.34 2.96 5.83
C VAL A 343 -9.60 3.81 5.58
N THR A 344 -10.19 3.66 4.40
CA THR A 344 -11.27 4.54 3.89
C THR A 344 -12.44 4.75 4.88
N ALA A 345 -12.94 3.68 5.50
CA ALA A 345 -14.15 3.74 6.31
C ALA A 345 -14.01 4.61 7.58
N PRO A 346 -13.07 4.35 8.51
CA PRO A 346 -12.85 5.22 9.68
C PRO A 346 -12.48 6.65 9.28
N ALA A 347 -11.64 6.83 8.25
CA ALA A 347 -11.27 8.15 7.76
C ALA A 347 -12.51 8.96 7.32
N ARG A 348 -13.37 8.36 6.49
CA ARG A 348 -14.61 8.99 6.03
C ARG A 348 -15.54 9.35 7.19
N ARG A 349 -15.66 8.48 8.20
CA ARG A 349 -16.53 8.74 9.36
C ARG A 349 -16.08 9.95 10.15
N VAL A 350 -14.79 10.02 10.50
CA VAL A 350 -14.22 11.14 11.27
C VAL A 350 -14.31 12.44 10.48
N LEU A 351 -13.88 12.43 9.22
CA LEU A 351 -13.90 13.62 8.37
C LEU A 351 -15.33 14.08 8.05
N GLY A 352 -16.26 13.15 7.81
CA GLY A 352 -17.67 13.45 7.63
C GLY A 352 -18.32 14.04 8.88
N ALA A 353 -17.99 13.53 10.07
CA ALA A 353 -18.46 14.08 11.34
C ALA A 353 -17.93 15.50 11.59
N LEU A 354 -16.65 15.76 11.29
CA LEU A 354 -16.07 17.11 11.35
C LEU A 354 -16.79 18.08 10.40
N ALA A 355 -17.09 17.64 9.18
CA ALA A 355 -17.78 18.46 8.20
C ALA A 355 -19.25 18.74 8.57
N GLN A 356 -19.94 17.77 9.19
CA GLN A 356 -21.33 17.92 9.66
C GLN A 356 -21.43 18.80 10.91
N GLY A 357 -20.51 18.63 11.87
CA GLY A 357 -20.50 19.40 13.11
C GLY A 357 -20.21 20.89 12.88
N ASN A 358 -19.36 21.22 11.90
CA ASN A 358 -19.10 22.60 11.49
C ASN A 358 -18.69 22.68 10.01
N PRO A 359 -19.60 23.03 9.09
CA PRO A 359 -19.29 23.12 7.65
C PRO A 359 -18.17 24.11 7.32
N GLY A 360 -18.00 25.13 8.16
CA GLY A 360 -16.90 26.09 8.05
C GLY A 360 -15.55 25.54 8.51
N ALA A 361 -15.53 24.51 9.36
CA ALA A 361 -14.32 23.83 9.84
C ALA A 361 -13.69 22.94 8.76
N ALA A 362 -14.51 22.25 7.95
CA ALA A 362 -14.02 21.40 6.86
C ALA A 362 -13.06 22.14 5.90
N ARG A 363 -13.36 23.40 5.58
CA ARG A 363 -12.52 24.24 4.70
C ARG A 363 -11.21 24.72 5.32
N ARG A 364 -11.02 24.49 6.63
CA ARG A 364 -9.85 24.90 7.42
C ARG A 364 -8.94 23.71 7.72
N LEU A 365 -9.32 22.51 7.31
CA LEU A 365 -8.55 21.29 7.51
C LEU A 365 -7.98 20.84 6.17
N VAL A 366 -6.76 20.32 6.22
CA VAL A 366 -6.19 19.47 5.17
C VAL A 366 -5.95 18.12 5.80
N ALA A 367 -6.70 17.12 5.34
CA ALA A 367 -6.51 15.76 5.78
C ALA A 367 -5.28 15.17 5.09
N VAL A 368 -4.39 14.56 5.86
CA VAL A 368 -3.21 13.87 5.33
C VAL A 368 -3.20 12.42 5.79
N THR A 369 -2.77 11.52 4.91
CA THR A 369 -2.64 10.09 5.20
C THR A 369 -1.55 9.45 4.35
N GLY A 370 -1.25 8.18 4.60
CA GLY A 370 -0.36 7.36 3.80
C GLY A 370 -1.11 6.71 2.64
N ASP A 371 -0.87 5.42 2.44
CA ASP A 371 -1.43 4.56 1.39
C ASP A 371 -2.69 3.77 1.81
N GLY A 372 -3.18 3.94 3.04
CA GLY A 372 -4.33 3.17 3.56
C GLY A 372 -5.67 3.44 2.86
N ILE A 373 -5.79 4.56 2.13
CA ILE A 373 -6.97 4.89 1.31
C ILE A 373 -6.62 4.65 -0.16
N PRO A 374 -7.16 3.59 -0.82
CA PRO A 374 -6.86 3.33 -2.21
C PRO A 374 -7.43 4.43 -3.10
N VAL A 375 -6.70 4.81 -4.16
CA VAL A 375 -7.16 5.86 -5.10
C VAL A 375 -8.51 5.54 -5.72
N ASN A 376 -8.82 4.26 -5.94
CA ASN A 376 -10.13 3.81 -6.43
C ASN A 376 -11.29 4.20 -5.49
N ALA A 377 -11.07 4.32 -4.17
CA ALA A 377 -12.09 4.81 -3.24
C ALA A 377 -12.45 6.29 -3.48
N LEU A 378 -11.56 7.05 -4.10
CA LEU A 378 -11.77 8.47 -4.43
C LEU A 378 -12.25 8.65 -5.88
N PHE A 379 -11.76 7.80 -6.79
CA PHE A 379 -11.97 7.92 -8.24
C PHE A 379 -13.12 7.04 -8.72
N ARG A 380 -12.91 5.72 -8.81
CA ARG A 380 -13.89 4.75 -9.35
C ARG A 380 -15.13 4.62 -8.47
N ASP A 381 -14.91 4.50 -7.17
CA ASP A 381 -15.96 4.22 -6.18
C ASP A 381 -16.38 5.49 -5.42
N GLY A 382 -15.90 6.66 -5.85
CA GLY A 382 -15.98 7.92 -5.12
C GLY A 382 -17.40 8.27 -4.66
N GLU A 383 -18.43 8.03 -5.46
CA GLU A 383 -19.82 8.33 -5.11
C GLU A 383 -20.27 7.65 -3.81
N PHE A 384 -19.84 6.40 -3.58
CA PHE A 384 -20.21 5.61 -2.42
C PHE A 384 -19.12 5.58 -1.34
N ALA A 385 -17.87 5.39 -1.75
CA ALA A 385 -16.73 5.23 -0.87
C ALA A 385 -16.25 6.57 -0.31
N TRP A 386 -16.30 7.66 -1.09
CA TRP A 386 -15.82 8.99 -0.68
C TRP A 386 -16.68 10.14 -1.23
N PRO A 387 -17.94 10.29 -0.76
CA PRO A 387 -18.83 11.32 -1.26
C PRO A 387 -18.32 12.72 -0.92
N VAL A 388 -17.84 13.46 -1.92
CA VAL A 388 -17.21 14.79 -1.79
C VAL A 388 -18.15 15.80 -1.14
N ARG A 389 -19.47 15.63 -1.37
CA ARG A 389 -20.51 16.43 -0.72
C ARG A 389 -20.49 16.31 0.81
N SER A 390 -20.24 15.10 1.31
CA SER A 390 -20.26 14.81 2.75
C SER A 390 -18.89 15.00 3.39
N VAL A 391 -17.83 14.94 2.59
CA VAL A 391 -16.45 15.12 3.04
C VAL A 391 -15.75 16.19 2.19
N PRO A 392 -16.14 17.49 2.33
CA PRO A 392 -15.56 18.59 1.56
C PRO A 392 -14.23 19.08 2.16
N ILE A 393 -13.37 18.14 2.56
CA ILE A 393 -12.05 18.38 3.14
C ILE A 393 -11.01 17.95 2.11
N PRO A 394 -10.05 18.81 1.73
CA PRO A 394 -8.91 18.39 0.92
C PRO A 394 -8.20 17.20 1.55
N LEU A 395 -7.98 16.14 0.77
CA LEU A 395 -7.29 14.94 1.20
C LEU A 395 -5.99 14.81 0.41
N VAL A 396 -4.88 14.64 1.12
CA VAL A 396 -3.57 14.34 0.55
C VAL A 396 -3.15 12.96 1.03
N LEU A 397 -2.82 12.08 0.10
CA LEU A 397 -2.43 10.71 0.39
C LEU A 397 -1.20 10.31 -0.43
N PHE A 398 -0.53 9.25 0.01
CA PHE A 398 0.63 8.69 -0.67
C PHE A 398 0.25 7.52 -1.57
N THR A 399 0.92 7.36 -2.71
CA THR A 399 0.86 6.15 -3.53
C THR A 399 2.26 5.66 -3.88
N HIS A 400 2.45 4.33 -3.92
CA HIS A 400 3.80 3.75 -4.14
C HIS A 400 4.28 3.85 -5.59
N THR A 401 3.34 4.04 -6.52
CA THR A 401 3.53 4.21 -7.95
C THR A 401 2.52 5.23 -8.48
N ASN A 402 2.61 5.57 -9.78
CA ASN A 402 1.64 6.44 -10.43
C ASN A 402 0.29 5.70 -10.56
N PRO A 403 -0.77 6.17 -9.88
CA PRO A 403 -2.07 5.50 -9.90
C PRO A 403 -2.84 5.68 -11.22
N PHE A 404 -2.34 6.54 -12.12
CA PHE A 404 -2.93 6.92 -13.41
C PHE A 404 -1.91 6.77 -14.56
N ASP A 405 -1.18 5.66 -14.55
CA ASP A 405 -0.18 5.28 -15.55
C ASP A 405 -0.78 4.31 -16.57
N TRP A 406 -1.77 4.83 -17.30
CA TRP A 406 -2.41 4.17 -18.42
C TRP A 406 -1.52 4.20 -19.67
N ASP A 407 -1.81 3.31 -20.62
CA ASP A 407 -1.09 3.24 -21.89
C ASP A 407 -1.36 4.50 -22.73
N GLU A 408 -0.28 5.19 -23.09
CA GLU A 408 -0.33 6.35 -23.98
C GLU A 408 0.04 5.94 -25.42
N PRO A 409 -0.39 6.69 -26.47
CA PRO A 409 -0.20 6.29 -27.87
C PRO A 409 1.26 6.05 -28.33
N ASN A 410 2.24 6.59 -27.60
CA ASN A 410 3.66 6.49 -27.92
C ASN A 410 4.41 5.45 -27.07
N ASP A 411 3.72 4.78 -26.14
CA ASP A 411 4.33 3.74 -25.31
C ASP A 411 4.58 2.47 -26.13
N PRO A 412 5.54 1.62 -25.72
CA PRO A 412 5.63 0.27 -26.26
C PRO A 412 4.27 -0.43 -26.16
N PRO A 413 3.82 -1.16 -27.20
CA PRO A 413 2.53 -1.82 -27.14
C PRO A 413 2.53 -2.85 -26.00
N PRO A 414 1.52 -2.83 -25.12
CA PRO A 414 1.38 -3.84 -24.07
C PRO A 414 1.08 -5.22 -24.69
N PRO A 415 1.31 -6.31 -23.94
CA PRO A 415 0.85 -7.64 -24.37
C PRO A 415 -0.67 -7.65 -24.58
N PRO A 416 -1.18 -8.37 -25.60
CA PRO A 416 -2.61 -8.44 -25.87
C PRO A 416 -3.42 -8.92 -24.65
N GLY A 417 -4.48 -8.18 -24.31
CA GLY A 417 -5.33 -8.46 -23.15
C GLY A 417 -4.80 -7.91 -21.82
N TYR A 418 -3.69 -7.18 -21.84
CA TYR A 418 -3.04 -6.53 -20.69
C TYR A 418 -2.93 -5.01 -20.85
N GLU A 419 -3.81 -4.43 -21.68
CA GLU A 419 -3.94 -3.00 -21.91
C GLU A 419 -4.52 -2.28 -20.69
N LEU A 420 -3.89 -1.18 -20.28
CA LEU A 420 -4.38 -0.24 -19.29
C LEU A 420 -4.92 1.00 -20.01
N ALA A 421 -6.11 0.90 -20.60
CA ALA A 421 -6.69 2.00 -21.35
C ALA A 421 -7.08 3.18 -20.44
N PRO A 422 -6.75 4.44 -20.82
CA PRO A 422 -7.18 5.60 -20.07
C PRO A 422 -8.70 5.85 -20.24
N PRO A 423 -9.35 6.53 -19.28
CA PRO A 423 -10.68 7.08 -19.50
C PRO A 423 -10.69 8.03 -20.72
N THR A 424 -11.68 7.88 -21.59
CA THR A 424 -11.79 8.60 -22.87
C THR A 424 -12.68 9.84 -22.78
N LYS A 425 -13.58 9.89 -21.80
CA LYS A 425 -14.53 11.00 -21.60
C LYS A 425 -14.47 11.52 -20.16
N PRO A 426 -14.76 12.82 -19.92
CA PRO A 426 -14.95 13.34 -18.57
C PRO A 426 -16.00 12.54 -17.79
N GLY A 427 -15.72 12.18 -16.54
CA GLY A 427 -16.61 11.37 -15.70
C GLY A 427 -16.54 9.86 -15.96
N GLU A 428 -15.90 9.40 -17.05
CA GLU A 428 -15.58 7.98 -17.20
C GLU A 428 -14.55 7.58 -16.14
N VAL A 429 -14.84 6.50 -15.42
CA VAL A 429 -13.94 5.93 -14.43
C VAL A 429 -13.34 4.61 -14.92
N LYS A 430 -12.08 4.39 -14.58
CA LYS A 430 -11.34 3.13 -14.77
C LYS A 430 -10.67 2.76 -13.45
N ASN A 431 -10.19 1.53 -13.34
CA ASN A 431 -9.34 1.15 -12.23
C ASN A 431 -8.03 1.96 -12.25
N SER A 432 -7.58 2.36 -11.07
CA SER A 432 -6.21 2.80 -10.84
C SER A 432 -5.21 1.71 -11.23
N THR A 433 -4.04 2.15 -11.69
CA THR A 433 -2.94 1.28 -12.14
C THR A 433 -1.92 0.97 -11.03
N GLU A 434 -2.10 1.50 -9.82
CA GLU A 434 -1.10 1.50 -8.74
C GLU A 434 -0.49 0.11 -8.46
N ASP A 435 -1.34 -0.87 -8.13
CA ASP A 435 -0.89 -2.23 -7.80
C ASP A 435 -0.18 -2.91 -8.97
N ILE A 436 -0.73 -2.75 -10.18
CA ILE A 436 -0.17 -3.35 -11.39
C ILE A 436 1.23 -2.77 -11.66
N GLN A 437 1.40 -1.46 -11.47
CA GLN A 437 2.69 -0.79 -11.64
C GLN A 437 3.68 -1.20 -10.55
N LEU A 438 3.22 -1.33 -9.29
CA LEU A 438 4.05 -1.81 -8.18
C LEU A 438 4.57 -3.23 -8.45
N PHE A 439 3.72 -4.13 -8.92
CA PHE A 439 4.11 -5.49 -9.27
C PHE A 439 4.98 -5.54 -10.54
N SER A 440 4.72 -4.69 -11.53
CA SER A 440 5.57 -4.53 -12.70
C SER A 440 6.99 -4.13 -12.31
N ASP A 441 7.15 -3.13 -11.42
CA ASP A 441 8.45 -2.70 -10.92
C ASP A 441 9.16 -3.80 -10.10
N LEU A 442 8.41 -4.52 -9.25
CA LEU A 442 8.93 -5.67 -8.52
C LEU A 442 9.49 -6.72 -9.48
N VAL A 443 8.71 -7.12 -10.48
CA VAL A 443 9.07 -8.17 -11.43
C VAL A 443 10.24 -7.73 -12.31
N ARG A 444 10.25 -6.49 -12.79
CA ARG A 444 11.37 -5.92 -13.56
C ARG A 444 12.65 -5.93 -12.74
N THR A 445 12.59 -5.51 -11.48
CA THR A 445 13.74 -5.49 -10.57
C THR A 445 14.26 -6.91 -10.30
N VAL A 446 13.37 -7.87 -10.01
CA VAL A 446 13.72 -9.30 -9.88
C VAL A 446 14.37 -9.81 -11.17
N ALA A 447 13.80 -9.51 -12.34
CA ALA A 447 14.30 -9.97 -13.62
C ALA A 447 15.70 -9.44 -13.92
N ARG A 448 15.96 -8.14 -13.65
CA ARG A 448 17.28 -7.50 -13.81
C ARG A 448 18.37 -8.21 -13.01
N SER A 449 18.05 -8.68 -11.81
CA SER A 449 19.01 -9.36 -10.94
C SER A 449 19.07 -10.86 -11.16
N SER A 450 18.03 -11.46 -11.75
CA SER A 450 17.95 -12.91 -11.96
C SER A 450 18.43 -13.38 -13.34
N TYR A 451 18.46 -12.48 -14.32
CA TYR A 451 18.97 -12.74 -15.67
C TYR A 451 20.12 -11.80 -16.01
N PRO A 452 21.31 -11.95 -15.38
CA PRO A 452 22.45 -11.07 -15.61
C PRO A 452 22.95 -11.21 -17.06
N ASP A 453 23.19 -10.07 -17.72
CA ASP A 453 23.64 -10.04 -19.11
C ASP A 453 24.95 -10.83 -19.31
N GLY A 454 25.02 -11.59 -20.41
CA GLY A 454 26.20 -12.37 -20.78
C GLY A 454 26.35 -13.74 -20.08
N SER A 455 25.52 -14.05 -19.08
CA SER A 455 25.55 -15.37 -18.41
C SER A 455 24.93 -16.49 -19.24
N GLY A 456 23.85 -16.19 -19.99
CA GLY A 456 23.09 -17.18 -20.76
C GLY A 456 22.27 -18.16 -19.90
N HIS A 457 22.21 -17.98 -18.58
CA HIS A 457 21.42 -18.80 -17.66
C HIS A 457 20.84 -17.95 -16.51
N VAL A 458 19.71 -18.38 -15.95
CA VAL A 458 19.16 -17.80 -14.72
C VAL A 458 20.14 -17.99 -13.57
N ILE A 459 20.18 -17.06 -12.61
CA ILE A 459 21.03 -17.16 -11.42
C ILE A 459 20.85 -18.49 -10.65
N ASP A 460 21.92 -18.91 -9.97
CA ASP A 460 21.97 -20.23 -9.32
C ASP A 460 21.32 -20.28 -7.92
N GLY A 461 21.05 -19.14 -7.27
CA GLY A 461 20.49 -19.16 -5.93
C GLY A 461 20.23 -17.79 -5.27
N PRO A 462 19.67 -17.79 -4.05
CA PRO A 462 19.31 -16.59 -3.29
C PRO A 462 20.44 -15.56 -3.08
N ASP A 463 21.70 -15.99 -2.93
CA ASP A 463 22.84 -15.08 -2.70
C ASP A 463 23.14 -14.23 -3.94
N ALA A 464 23.06 -14.84 -5.13
CA ALA A 464 23.23 -14.15 -6.39
C ALA A 464 22.11 -13.11 -6.59
N LEU A 465 20.87 -13.43 -6.21
CA LEU A 465 19.76 -12.48 -6.24
C LEU A 465 20.02 -11.28 -5.33
N ALA A 466 20.49 -11.53 -4.09
CA ALA A 466 20.80 -10.48 -3.12
C ALA A 466 21.91 -9.54 -3.61
N ALA A 467 22.98 -10.13 -4.16
CA ALA A 467 24.08 -9.37 -4.75
C ALA A 467 23.59 -8.55 -5.94
N GLY A 468 22.75 -9.13 -6.79
CA GLY A 468 22.11 -8.45 -7.92
C GLY A 468 21.28 -7.24 -7.48
N PHE A 469 20.49 -7.34 -6.40
CA PHE A 469 19.73 -6.20 -5.87
C PHE A 469 20.62 -5.08 -5.35
N ARG A 470 21.70 -5.43 -4.65
CA ARG A 470 22.67 -4.45 -4.13
C ARG A 470 23.49 -3.77 -5.24
N ALA A 471 23.63 -4.43 -6.39
CA ALA A 471 24.38 -3.92 -7.54
C ALA A 471 23.51 -3.19 -8.59
N LEU A 472 22.21 -3.02 -8.36
CA LEU A 472 21.32 -2.33 -9.29
C LEU A 472 21.82 -0.91 -9.59
N THR A 473 21.76 -0.53 -10.87
CA THR A 473 22.07 0.82 -11.34
C THR A 473 20.91 1.33 -12.21
N PRO A 474 20.19 2.41 -11.83
CA PRO A 474 20.34 3.14 -10.58
C PRO A 474 20.04 2.26 -9.36
N THR A 475 20.64 2.62 -8.22
CA THR A 475 20.39 1.92 -6.95
C THR A 475 18.90 2.00 -6.63
N PHE A 476 18.32 0.87 -6.22
CA PHE A 476 16.90 0.77 -5.88
C PHE A 476 16.66 0.62 -4.37
N PHE A 477 17.54 -0.11 -3.68
CA PHE A 477 17.46 -0.34 -2.25
C PHE A 477 18.59 0.36 -1.50
N ASP A 478 18.31 0.83 -0.30
CA ASP A 478 19.33 1.28 0.64
C ASP A 478 20.11 0.08 1.24
N PRO A 479 21.18 0.33 2.02
CA PRO A 479 21.95 -0.77 2.63
C PRO A 479 21.16 -1.69 3.57
N SER A 480 20.02 -1.22 4.12
CA SER A 480 19.12 -2.02 4.97
C SER A 480 18.12 -2.85 4.17
N GLY A 481 18.00 -2.64 2.87
CA GLY A 481 17.05 -3.32 1.99
C GLY A 481 15.73 -2.57 1.80
N ASN A 482 15.56 -1.36 2.34
CA ASN A 482 14.38 -0.54 2.06
C ASN A 482 14.50 0.13 0.69
N ARG A 483 13.37 0.37 0.02
CA ARG A 483 13.33 1.19 -1.20
C ARG A 483 13.94 2.56 -0.92
N LEU A 484 14.79 3.04 -1.81
CA LEU A 484 15.37 4.38 -1.69
C LEU A 484 14.29 5.47 -1.85
N SER A 485 14.32 6.46 -0.96
CA SER A 485 13.53 7.69 -1.07
C SER A 485 14.26 8.77 -1.88
N GLY A 486 13.53 9.82 -2.25
CA GLY A 486 13.98 10.99 -3.00
C GLY A 486 13.60 10.93 -4.48
N SER A 487 13.07 9.82 -4.95
CA SER A 487 12.54 9.65 -6.31
C SER A 487 11.51 8.52 -6.38
N GLY A 488 10.51 8.67 -7.24
CA GLY A 488 9.48 7.66 -7.45
C GLY A 488 8.34 7.69 -6.44
N GLU A 489 8.38 8.58 -5.45
CA GLU A 489 7.24 8.90 -4.61
C GLU A 489 6.14 9.59 -5.41
N HIS A 490 4.90 9.24 -5.08
CA HIS A 490 3.72 9.87 -5.64
C HIS A 490 2.81 10.35 -4.52
N VAL A 491 2.33 11.59 -4.68
CA VAL A 491 1.35 12.20 -3.78
C VAL A 491 0.09 12.48 -4.59
N VAL A 492 -1.04 12.00 -4.08
CA VAL A 492 -2.36 12.23 -4.66
C VAL A 492 -3.08 13.26 -3.82
N VAL A 493 -3.69 14.23 -4.48
CA VAL A 493 -4.49 15.26 -3.83
C VAL A 493 -5.91 15.26 -4.39
N LEU A 494 -6.88 15.00 -3.52
CA LEU A 494 -8.29 15.27 -3.80
C LEU A 494 -8.63 16.68 -3.34
N ARG A 495 -9.04 17.53 -4.28
CA ARG A 495 -9.45 18.91 -4.04
C ARG A 495 -10.94 19.06 -4.28
N PRO A 496 -11.76 19.20 -3.23
CA PRO A 496 -13.15 19.57 -3.40
C PRO A 496 -13.27 20.90 -4.15
N THR A 497 -13.89 20.87 -5.33
CA THR A 497 -14.12 22.02 -6.20
C THR A 497 -15.62 22.14 -6.44
N ALA A 498 -16.25 23.14 -5.82
CA ALA A 498 -17.66 23.39 -6.10
C ALA A 498 -17.79 23.93 -7.52
N ARG A 499 -18.36 23.14 -8.44
CA ARG A 499 -18.75 23.63 -9.76
C ARG A 499 -20.07 24.39 -9.62
N VAL A 500 -20.06 25.67 -9.92
CA VAL A 500 -21.26 26.53 -9.82
C VAL A 500 -21.82 26.76 -11.22
N GLU A 501 -23.07 26.37 -11.44
CA GLU A 501 -23.82 26.64 -12.68
C GLU A 501 -25.11 27.38 -12.33
N GLY A 502 -25.16 28.68 -12.64
CA GLY A 502 -26.24 29.56 -12.22
C GLY A 502 -26.34 29.64 -10.69
N VAL A 503 -27.41 29.08 -10.12
CA VAL A 503 -27.65 29.02 -8.66
C VAL A 503 -27.34 27.65 -8.05
N VAL A 504 -26.96 26.66 -8.87
CA VAL A 504 -26.70 25.29 -8.42
C VAL A 504 -25.19 25.09 -8.24
N ALA A 505 -24.79 24.58 -7.07
CA ALA A 505 -23.42 24.17 -6.81
C ALA A 505 -23.33 22.65 -6.75
N TYR A 506 -22.50 22.06 -7.61
CA TYR A 506 -22.23 20.63 -7.65
C TYR A 506 -21.00 20.30 -6.79
N PRO A 507 -21.08 19.25 -5.96
CA PRO A 507 -19.99 18.79 -5.12
C PRO A 507 -19.00 17.94 -5.93
N ASP A 508 -18.28 18.57 -6.85
CA ASP A 508 -17.24 17.92 -7.64
C ASP A 508 -15.87 18.06 -6.95
N ALA A 509 -14.88 17.35 -7.47
CA ALA A 509 -13.50 17.50 -7.04
C ALA A 509 -12.52 17.38 -8.22
N GLU A 510 -11.29 17.83 -8.01
CA GLU A 510 -10.15 17.55 -8.87
C GLU A 510 -9.20 16.61 -8.12
N LEU A 511 -8.82 15.51 -8.77
CA LEU A 511 -7.84 14.56 -8.25
C LEU A 511 -6.54 14.74 -9.03
N GLU A 512 -5.50 15.22 -8.34
CA GLU A 512 -4.18 15.49 -8.91
C GLU A 512 -3.18 14.42 -8.47
N VAL A 513 -2.28 14.03 -9.36
CA VAL A 513 -1.13 13.18 -9.03
C VAL A 513 0.15 13.98 -9.22
N TRP A 514 0.98 14.00 -8.19
CA TRP A 514 2.25 14.69 -8.12
C TRP A 514 3.38 13.69 -7.90
N THR A 515 4.55 13.97 -8.46
CA THR A 515 5.77 13.21 -8.19
C THR A 515 6.93 14.14 -7.93
N ARG A 516 7.95 13.64 -7.23
CA ARG A 516 9.19 14.35 -6.96
C ARG A 516 10.22 14.00 -8.04
N LYS A 517 10.78 15.02 -8.69
CA LYS A 517 11.90 14.85 -9.62
C LYS A 517 13.21 15.27 -8.94
N PRO A 518 14.34 14.53 -9.13
CA PRO A 518 15.62 14.94 -8.58
C PRO A 518 15.99 16.38 -8.98
N GLY A 519 16.31 17.21 -7.99
CA GLY A 519 16.69 18.62 -8.20
C GLY A 519 15.55 19.58 -8.55
N ILE A 520 14.30 19.12 -8.63
CA ILE A 520 13.10 19.95 -8.82
C ILE A 520 12.17 19.74 -7.61
N ASP A 521 11.34 20.74 -7.31
CA ASP A 521 10.20 20.58 -6.41
C ASP A 521 9.15 19.59 -6.98
N TRP A 522 8.00 19.49 -6.33
CA TRP A 522 6.89 18.64 -6.73
C TRP A 522 6.32 19.03 -8.11
N VAL A 523 6.14 18.04 -8.99
CA VAL A 523 5.60 18.23 -10.34
C VAL A 523 4.29 17.46 -10.51
N ARG A 524 3.25 18.15 -10.98
CA ARG A 524 1.96 17.54 -11.32
C ARG A 524 2.10 16.76 -12.62
N ILE A 525 1.83 15.46 -12.58
CA ILE A 525 1.95 14.55 -13.74
C ILE A 525 0.60 14.14 -14.31
N ARG A 526 -0.47 14.18 -13.50
CA ARG A 526 -1.84 13.88 -13.92
C ARG A 526 -2.83 14.76 -13.17
N SER A 527 -3.96 15.04 -13.80
CA SER A 527 -5.14 15.62 -13.16
C SER A 527 -6.40 15.01 -13.78
N ARG A 528 -7.38 14.67 -12.96
CA ARG A 528 -8.66 14.11 -13.37
C ARG A 528 -9.82 14.75 -12.59
N PRO A 529 -10.91 15.14 -13.27
CA PRO A 529 -12.13 15.53 -12.57
C PRO A 529 -12.77 14.31 -11.91
N VAL A 530 -13.24 14.49 -10.68
CA VAL A 530 -14.08 13.53 -9.96
C VAL A 530 -15.49 14.10 -9.97
N ILE A 531 -16.30 13.58 -10.90
CA ILE A 531 -17.69 14.02 -11.12
C ILE A 531 -18.60 13.00 -10.44
N GLN A 532 -19.26 13.41 -9.35
CA GLN A 532 -20.17 12.53 -8.61
C GLN A 532 -21.65 12.84 -8.89
N THR A 533 -21.93 13.86 -9.70
CA THR A 533 -23.29 14.20 -10.13
C THR A 533 -23.33 14.18 -11.67
N VAL A 534 -23.84 13.08 -12.24
CA VAL A 534 -23.98 12.91 -13.70
C VAL A 534 -25.23 13.63 -14.20
N ARG A 535 -25.08 14.53 -15.19
CA ARG A 535 -26.22 15.22 -15.83
C ARG A 535 -26.74 14.41 -17.03
N PRO A 536 -28.03 14.60 -17.42
CA PRO A 536 -28.54 14.18 -18.73
C PRO A 536 -27.78 14.81 -19.92
N THR A 537 -27.11 15.95 -19.72
CA THR A 537 -26.28 16.62 -20.75
C THR A 537 -24.83 16.16 -20.76
N ASP A 538 -24.40 15.40 -19.74
CA ASP A 538 -23.06 14.77 -19.69
C ASP A 538 -23.09 13.39 -20.35
N ALA A 539 -24.27 12.77 -20.41
CA ALA A 539 -24.57 11.73 -21.39
C ALA A 539 -24.53 12.38 -22.78
N GLY A 540 -23.71 11.87 -23.69
CA GLY A 540 -23.66 12.39 -25.06
C GLY A 540 -25.04 12.30 -25.73
N PRO A 541 -25.23 12.91 -26.91
CA PRO A 541 -26.47 12.75 -27.65
C PRO A 541 -26.62 11.27 -28.07
N GLY A 542 -27.34 10.47 -27.27
CA GLY A 542 -27.66 9.08 -27.57
C GLY A 542 -27.56 8.06 -26.44
N ASP A 543 -27.13 8.42 -25.22
CA ASP A 543 -27.07 7.49 -24.07
C ASP A 543 -28.27 7.62 -23.11
#